data_AF-A0AAT9PGG7-F1
#
_entry.id   AF-A0AAT9PGG7-F1
#
_cell.length_a   1.000
_cell.length_b   1.000
_cell.length_c   1.000
_cell.angle_alpha   90.00
_cell.angle_beta   90.00
_cell.angle_gamma   90.00
#
_symmetry.space_group_name_H-M   'P 1'
#
loop_
_entity.id
_entity.type
_entity.pdbx_description
1 polymer ?
#
loop_
_entity_poly.entity_id
_entity_poly.type
_entity_poly.pdbx_seq_one_letter_code
_entity_poly.pdbx_strand_id
1 'polypeptide(L)'
;MLCQLRFDGAGLDAVSCDDCLYLRLEDKDIVTFKRTGATGQLLSAPDKFELDAKLGFLFKSFLPKIKQQIEQNLDKAIAEKS
;
A
#
# COMPACT_ATOMS: atom_id res chain seq x y z
N MET A 1 15.47 -4.86 -7.69
CA MET A 1 15.07 -3.44 -7.67
C MET A 1 13.64 -3.34 -7.13
N LEU A 2 13.50 -3.34 -5.81
CA LEU A 2 12.23 -3.26 -5.10
C LEU A 2 12.18 -1.87 -4.46
N CYS A 3 11.12 -1.11 -4.72
CA CYS A 3 10.85 0.11 -3.97
C CYS A 3 10.63 -0.28 -2.50
N GLN A 4 11.61 -0.02 -1.64
CA GLN A 4 11.46 -0.17 -0.20
C GLN A 4 11.01 1.17 0.36
N LEU A 5 9.75 1.21 0.80
CA LEU A 5 9.24 2.26 1.68
C LEU A 5 9.63 1.85 3.10
N ARG A 6 10.43 2.68 3.76
CA ARG A 6 10.77 2.47 5.17
C ARG A 6 9.85 3.38 5.98
N PHE A 7 9.05 2.77 6.85
CA PHE A 7 8.31 3.47 7.88
C PHE A 7 9.19 3.47 9.12
N ASP A 8 9.89 4.56 9.37
CA ASP A 8 10.43 4.81 10.70
C ASP A 8 9.32 5.53 11.47
N GLY A 9 9.13 5.27 12.77
CA GLY A 9 7.95 5.70 13.55
C GLY A 9 7.68 7.23 13.63
N ALA A 10 8.40 8.04 12.85
CA ALA A 10 8.27 9.48 12.66
C ALA A 10 7.86 9.89 11.22
N GLY A 11 7.73 8.97 10.26
CA GLY A 11 7.33 9.28 8.88
C GLY A 11 7.73 8.23 7.83
N LEU A 12 7.24 8.42 6.61
CA LEU A 12 7.59 7.61 5.44
C LEU A 12 8.87 8.15 4.78
N ASP A 13 9.91 7.32 4.63
CA ASP A 13 11.10 7.71 3.87
C ASP A 13 11.25 6.80 2.62
N ALA A 14 11.34 7.43 1.43
CA ALA A 14 11.47 6.74 0.15
C ALA A 14 12.95 6.52 -0.20
N VAL A 15 13.44 5.28 -0.16
CA VAL A 15 14.89 4.98 -0.22
C VAL A 15 15.40 4.58 -1.61
N SER A 16 14.55 4.17 -2.57
CA SER A 16 14.93 4.13 -4.00
C SER A 16 13.74 3.83 -4.93
N CYS A 17 13.44 4.71 -5.87
CA CYS A 17 12.48 4.47 -6.94
C CYS A 17 12.66 5.52 -8.06
N ASP A 18 12.88 5.08 -9.31
CA ASP A 18 13.03 5.98 -10.46
C ASP A 18 11.73 6.72 -10.84
N ASP A 19 10.57 6.25 -10.36
CA ASP A 19 9.23 6.77 -10.68
C ASP A 19 8.33 6.84 -9.42
N CYS A 20 8.90 7.21 -8.26
CA CYS A 20 8.12 7.48 -7.06
C CYS A 20 8.36 8.92 -6.58
N LEU A 21 7.27 9.60 -6.23
CA LEU A 21 7.26 10.92 -5.63
C LEU A 21 6.80 10.81 -4.19
N TYR A 22 7.62 11.30 -3.26
CA TYR A 22 7.25 11.47 -1.87
C TYR A 22 7.03 12.95 -1.56
N LEU A 23 5.90 13.25 -0.92
CA LEU A 23 5.54 14.57 -0.45
C LEU A 23 5.17 14.50 1.03
N ARG A 24 5.97 15.14 1.87
CA ARG A 24 5.67 15.37 3.28
C ARG A 24 4.94 16.71 3.43
N LEU A 25 3.81 16.70 4.10
CA LEU A 25 3.04 17.89 4.52
C LEU A 25 3.06 17.97 6.05
N GLU A 26 2.49 19.04 6.62
CA GLU A 26 2.49 19.24 8.08
C GLU A 26 1.77 18.12 8.85
N ASP A 27 0.68 17.61 8.27
CA ASP A 27 -0.24 16.66 8.90
C ASP A 27 -0.34 15.32 8.18
N LYS A 28 0.37 15.14 7.07
CA LYS A 28 0.27 13.93 6.25
C LYS A 28 1.43 13.71 5.31
N ASP A 29 1.59 12.47 4.94
CA ASP A 29 2.55 11.99 3.97
C ASP A 29 1.82 11.43 2.75
N ILE A 30 2.28 11.79 1.56
CA ILE A 30 1.75 11.30 0.30
C ILE A 30 2.89 10.67 -0.50
N VAL A 31 2.75 9.38 -0.81
CA VAL A 31 3.66 8.66 -1.72
C VAL A 31 2.89 8.34 -2.99
N THR A 32 3.30 8.91 -4.12
CA THR A 32 2.83 8.49 -5.43
C THR A 32 3.85 7.56 -6.06
N PHE A 33 3.43 6.39 -6.51
CA PHE A 33 4.33 5.40 -7.09
C PHE A 33 3.82 4.94 -8.45
N LYS A 34 4.76 4.78 -9.40
CA LYS A 34 4.50 4.16 -10.69
C LYS A 34 5.56 3.10 -10.94
N ARG A 35 5.13 1.84 -10.94
CA ARG A 35 5.99 0.69 -11.23
C ARG A 35 5.33 -0.19 -12.28
N THR A 36 6.13 -0.94 -13.03
CA THR A 36 5.60 -1.93 -13.96
C THR A 36 4.65 -2.88 -13.24
N GLY A 37 3.36 -2.82 -13.60
CA GLY A 37 2.31 -3.67 -13.03
C GLY A 37 1.57 -3.10 -11.81
N ALA A 38 1.96 -1.95 -11.25
CA ALA A 38 1.21 -1.29 -10.19
C ALA A 38 1.48 0.21 -10.16
N THR A 39 0.42 1.01 -10.12
CA THR A 39 0.50 2.46 -10.00
C THR A 39 -0.49 2.92 -8.96
N GLY A 40 -0.12 3.88 -8.11
CA GLY A 40 -1.03 4.29 -7.06
C GLY A 40 -0.50 5.42 -6.21
N GLN A 41 -1.29 5.76 -5.20
CA GLN A 41 -0.97 6.74 -4.19
C GLN A 41 -1.26 6.15 -2.80
N LEU A 42 -0.32 6.36 -1.89
CA LEU A 42 -0.48 6.11 -0.47
C LEU A 42 -0.57 7.46 0.25
N LEU A 43 -1.61 7.65 1.03
CA LEU A 43 -1.77 8.76 1.97
C LEU A 43 -1.72 8.22 3.39
N SER A 44 -0.87 8.83 4.22
CA SER A 44 -0.76 8.54 5.64
C SER A 44 -0.97 9.82 6.43
N ALA A 45 -2.02 9.86 7.24
CA ALA A 45 -2.34 10.94 8.16
C ALA A 45 -2.55 10.37 9.57
N PRO A 46 -2.54 11.19 10.63
CA PRO A 46 -2.68 10.72 12.02
C PRO A 46 -3.90 9.84 12.30
N ASP A 47 -5.00 10.07 11.57
CA ASP A 47 -6.29 9.41 11.76
C ASP A 47 -6.65 8.42 10.65
N LYS A 48 -5.89 8.39 9.55
CA LYS A 48 -6.23 7.55 8.38
C LYS A 48 -5.03 7.13 7.55
N PHE A 49 -5.15 5.95 6.98
CA PHE A 49 -4.20 5.37 6.05
C PHE A 49 -4.95 4.88 4.81
N GLU A 50 -4.73 5.54 3.68
CA GLU A 50 -5.45 5.29 2.42
C GLU A 50 -4.46 4.85 1.33
N LEU A 51 -4.68 3.66 0.75
CA LEU A 51 -3.91 3.15 -0.38
C LEU A 51 -4.83 2.98 -1.59
N ASP A 52 -4.70 3.88 -2.57
CA ASP A 52 -5.30 3.71 -3.89
C ASP A 52 -4.25 3.12 -4.84
N ALA A 53 -4.47 1.89 -5.28
CA ALA A 53 -3.56 1.21 -6.19
C ALA A 53 -4.31 0.59 -7.37
N LYS A 54 -3.90 1.00 -8.58
CA LYS A 54 -4.27 0.36 -9.84
C LYS A 54 -3.26 -0.71 -10.17
N LEU A 55 -3.68 -1.96 -10.08
CA LEU A 55 -2.89 -3.11 -10.49
C LEU A 55 -3.01 -3.34 -11.99
N GLY A 56 -1.87 -3.60 -12.63
CA GLY A 56 -1.77 -3.90 -14.05
C GLY A 56 -2.43 -5.24 -14.41
N PHE A 57 -2.58 -5.46 -15.72
CA PHE A 57 -3.27 -6.61 -16.30
C PHE A 57 -2.82 -7.98 -15.73
N LEU A 58 -1.52 -8.15 -15.45
CA LEU A 58 -0.96 -9.38 -14.89
C LEU A 58 -1.54 -9.75 -13.51
N PHE A 59 -2.03 -8.77 -12.74
CA PHE A 59 -2.58 -8.99 -11.41
C PHE A 59 -4.11 -9.08 -11.38
N LYS A 60 -4.79 -8.75 -12.49
CA LYS A 60 -6.26 -8.90 -12.61
C LYS A 60 -6.71 -10.35 -12.49
N SER A 61 -5.89 -11.30 -12.93
CA SER A 61 -6.14 -12.74 -12.77
C SER A 61 -5.94 -13.23 -11.32
N PHE A 62 -5.21 -12.48 -10.49
CA PHE A 62 -4.97 -12.80 -9.08
C PHE A 62 -5.94 -12.11 -8.11
N LEU A 63 -6.70 -11.11 -8.59
CA LEU A 63 -7.74 -10.41 -7.85
C LEU A 63 -8.74 -11.36 -7.13
N PRO A 64 -9.24 -12.44 -7.76
CA PRO A 64 -10.10 -13.42 -7.08
C PRO A 64 -9.39 -14.12 -5.92
N LYS A 65 -8.11 -14.46 -6.10
CA LYS A 65 -7.29 -15.19 -5.12
C LYS A 65 -6.91 -14.29 -3.94
N ILE A 66 -6.64 -13.01 -4.19
CA ILE A 66 -6.39 -12.00 -3.16
C ILE A 66 -7.66 -11.78 -2.33
N LYS A 67 -8.83 -11.62 -2.97
CA LYS A 67 -10.10 -11.44 -2.27
C LYS A 67 -10.41 -12.62 -1.35
N GLN A 68 -10.27 -13.84 -1.88
CA GLN A 68 -10.46 -15.07 -1.10
C GLN A 68 -9.51 -15.15 0.11
N GLN A 69 -8.24 -14.78 -0.07
CA GLN A 69 -7.26 -14.86 1.02
C GLN A 69 -7.53 -13.80 2.10
N ILE A 70 -8.01 -12.62 1.73
CA ILE A 70 -8.41 -11.56 2.67
C ILE A 70 -9.63 -12.02 3.48
N GLU A 71 -10.67 -12.53 2.83
CA GLU A 71 -11.88 -13.05 3.49
C GLU A 71 -11.51 -14.16 4.49
N GLN A 72 -10.70 -15.14 4.08
CA GLN A 72 -10.25 -16.21 4.97
C GLN A 72 -9.44 -15.73 6.18
N ASN A 73 -8.56 -14.76 5.98
CA ASN A 73 -7.75 -14.23 7.07
C ASN A 73 -8.61 -13.41 8.04
N LEU A 74 -9.61 -12.67 7.52
CA LEU A 74 -10.54 -11.90 8.34
C LEU A 74 -11.48 -12.82 9.13
N ASP A 75 -12.01 -13.86 8.49
CA ASP A 75 -12.84 -14.89 9.15
C ASP A 75 -12.06 -15.57 10.28
N LYS A 76 -10.78 -15.89 10.06
CA LYS A 76 -9.91 -16.44 11.12
C LYS A 76 -9.70 -15.45 12.26
N ALA A 77 -9.37 -14.20 11.97
CA ALA A 77 -9.12 -13.19 12.99
C ALA A 77 -10.36 -12.90 13.85
N ILE A 78 -11.56 -13.01 13.27
CA ILE A 78 -12.84 -12.84 13.97
C ILE A 78 -13.18 -14.12 14.77
N ALA A 79 -12.95 -15.31 14.21
CA ALA A 79 -13.19 -16.57 14.88
C ALA A 79 -12.26 -16.81 16.08
N GLU A 80 -11.02 -16.29 16.05
CA GLU A 80 -10.09 -16.34 17.18
C GLU A 80 -10.45 -15.41 18.34
N LYS A 81 -11.44 -14.51 18.15
CA LYS A 81 -11.89 -13.55 19.17
C LYS A 81 -13.27 -13.85 19.78
N SER A 82 -13.88 -14.99 19.46
CA SER A 82 -15.13 -15.47 20.07
C SER A 82 -14.92 -16.74 20.88
#